data_AF-A0A6P4CNX6-F1
#
_entry.id   AF-A0A6P4CNX6-F1
#
_cell.length_a   1.000
_cell.length_b   1.000
_cell.length_c   1.000
_cell.angle_alpha   90.00
_cell.angle_beta   90.00
_cell.angle_gamma   90.00
#
_symmetry.space_group_name_H-M   'P 1'
#
loop_
_entity.id
_entity.type
_entity.pdbx_description
1 polymer ?
#
loop_
_entity_poly.entity_id
_entity_poly.type
_entity_poly.pdbx_seq_one_letter_code
_entity_poly.pdbx_strand_id
1 'polypeptide(L)'
;MANALKSGGGAVLLSSLSSFFSATSSTHRSLISSATRFRRNQFPLFSISSSSSVTRRWSRTPSGFPSFCTLSSSSSSETVAEPTTASNDGNGEGTEKNDNNSAKDAAGLLDIRVGQIVKAWKHEEADSLYVEEVDIGEPEPRIICSGLVNYVPLEQLQGKKVIVLSNLKPRNMRGVKSCGMLMAASDAKHENVELLFPPEDAILGERIWFGSEDEKDNQPAAGTPNQIQKKKIWETVQPHLKTDDSCVAMLGVDIMRTSAGSVACQSLKNANIS
;
A
#
# COMPACT_ATOMS: atom_id res chain seq x y z
N MET A 1 -38.80 -39.45 58.95
CA MET A 1 -40.07 -38.73 59.12
C MET A 1 -39.92 -37.44 58.32
N ALA A 2 -40.29 -37.36 57.03
CA ALA A 2 -41.64 -37.53 56.47
C ALA A 2 -42.61 -36.42 56.90
N ASN A 3 -42.85 -35.46 56.01
CA ASN A 3 -44.19 -34.91 55.74
C ASN A 3 -44.21 -34.30 54.32
N ALA A 4 -45.38 -34.33 53.69
CA ALA A 4 -45.61 -34.06 52.27
C ALA A 4 -46.99 -33.39 52.06
N LEU A 5 -47.39 -33.17 50.79
CA LEU A 5 -48.72 -32.66 50.33
C LEU A 5 -48.88 -31.12 50.50
N LYS A 6 -49.65 -30.32 49.73
CA LYS A 6 -50.48 -30.39 48.48
C LYS A 6 -50.91 -28.93 48.14
N SER A 7 -51.49 -28.50 47.00
CA SER A 7 -51.70 -29.01 45.63
C SER A 7 -52.36 -27.93 44.75
N GLY A 8 -52.05 -27.86 43.45
CA GLY A 8 -52.82 -27.08 42.44
C GLY A 8 -51.91 -26.33 41.45
N GLY A 9 -52.14 -26.30 40.13
CA GLY A 9 -53.26 -26.85 39.34
C GLY A 9 -54.09 -25.73 38.71
N GLY A 10 -53.79 -25.38 37.45
CA GLY A 10 -54.50 -24.32 36.73
C GLY A 10 -54.08 -24.23 35.26
N ALA A 11 -54.82 -24.91 34.39
CA ALA A 11 -54.72 -24.79 32.94
C ALA A 11 -56.08 -24.33 32.38
N VAL A 12 -56.08 -23.28 31.56
CA VAL A 12 -57.25 -22.70 30.88
C VAL A 12 -56.74 -22.22 29.50
N LEU A 13 -56.95 -22.99 28.43
CA LEU A 13 -58.06 -22.90 27.46
C LEU A 13 -58.14 -21.50 26.77
N LEU A 14 -57.80 -21.36 25.49
CA LEU A 14 -58.48 -21.78 24.23
C LEU A 14 -59.57 -20.81 23.71
N SER A 15 -59.20 -20.01 22.71
CA SER A 15 -60.03 -19.54 21.57
C SER A 15 -59.06 -18.96 20.51
N SER A 16 -58.95 -19.41 19.26
CA SER A 16 -59.89 -19.95 18.24
C SER A 16 -60.69 -18.87 17.50
N LEU A 17 -60.77 -19.06 16.17
CA LEU A 17 -61.46 -18.32 15.07
C LEU A 17 -60.47 -17.59 14.12
N SER A 18 -59.89 -18.25 13.11
CA SER A 18 -60.49 -18.61 11.80
C SER A 18 -61.07 -17.39 11.04
N SER A 19 -60.34 -16.87 10.03
CA SER A 19 -60.48 -17.22 8.60
C SER A 19 -61.68 -16.58 7.90
N PHE A 20 -61.48 -15.93 6.73
CA PHE A 20 -62.13 -16.22 5.43
C PHE A 20 -62.00 -15.06 4.40
N PHE A 21 -61.54 -15.40 3.18
CA PHE A 21 -61.94 -14.85 1.85
C PHE A 21 -61.69 -13.35 1.54
N SER A 22 -61.61 -12.90 0.27
CA SER A 22 -61.80 -13.58 -1.03
C SER A 22 -60.81 -13.07 -2.08
N ALA A 23 -60.53 -13.89 -3.10
CA ALA A 23 -59.95 -13.41 -4.35
C ALA A 23 -60.97 -12.60 -5.18
N THR A 24 -60.50 -11.66 -5.99
CA THR A 24 -61.22 -11.12 -7.16
C THR A 24 -60.27 -10.98 -8.35
N SER A 25 -60.53 -11.77 -9.39
CA SER A 25 -59.97 -11.55 -10.73
C SER A 25 -60.76 -10.47 -11.46
N SER A 26 -60.11 -9.54 -12.14
CA SER A 26 -60.78 -8.75 -13.19
C SER A 26 -59.84 -8.40 -14.34
N THR A 27 -60.14 -8.98 -15.50
CA THR A 27 -59.57 -8.61 -16.80
C THR A 27 -60.21 -7.35 -17.35
N HIS A 28 -59.43 -6.41 -17.88
CA HIS A 28 -59.91 -5.61 -19.01
C HIS A 28 -58.83 -5.24 -20.04
N ARG A 29 -59.24 -5.39 -21.30
CA ARG A 29 -58.68 -4.85 -22.56
C ARG A 29 -58.63 -3.31 -22.53
N SER A 30 -57.99 -2.55 -23.43
CA SER A 30 -57.00 -2.78 -24.50
C SER A 30 -56.71 -1.43 -25.19
N LEU A 31 -55.59 -1.34 -25.92
CA LEU A 31 -55.32 -0.39 -27.04
C LEU A 31 -55.15 1.12 -26.73
N ILE A 32 -54.02 1.65 -27.20
CA ILE A 32 -53.78 2.87 -28.04
C ILE A 32 -52.24 3.07 -27.98
N SER A 33 -51.48 2.56 -28.94
CA SER A 33 -51.17 3.21 -30.24
C SER A 33 -50.51 4.59 -30.11
N SER A 34 -49.17 4.62 -30.25
CA SER A 34 -48.44 5.71 -30.92
C SER A 34 -47.01 5.28 -31.20
N ALA A 35 -46.69 5.04 -32.48
CA ALA A 35 -45.33 4.84 -32.93
C ALA A 35 -44.68 6.19 -33.24
N THR A 36 -43.49 6.46 -32.71
CA THR A 36 -42.67 7.59 -33.19
C THR A 36 -41.31 7.11 -33.66
N ARG A 37 -41.16 7.16 -34.98
CA ARG A 37 -40.04 6.66 -35.77
C ARG A 37 -38.99 7.77 -35.87
N PHE A 38 -37.93 7.77 -35.05
CA PHE A 38 -36.84 8.73 -35.23
C PHE A 38 -35.86 8.26 -36.33
N ARG A 39 -35.44 9.20 -37.18
CA ARG A 39 -34.86 8.92 -38.50
C ARG A 39 -33.39 8.52 -38.46
N ARG A 40 -33.04 7.54 -39.30
CA ARG A 40 -31.74 7.53 -40.00
C ARG A 40 -31.74 8.64 -41.06
N ASN A 41 -30.64 9.38 -41.16
CA ASN A 41 -30.16 10.15 -42.32
C ASN A 41 -28.74 10.67 -41.98
N GLN A 42 -27.80 10.94 -42.88
CA GLN A 42 -27.32 10.21 -44.07
C GLN A 42 -25.89 10.72 -44.37
N PHE A 43 -25.03 9.93 -45.05
CA PHE A 43 -23.64 10.31 -45.42
C PHE A 43 -23.56 11.47 -46.43
N PRO A 44 -22.39 12.14 -46.64
CA PRO A 44 -21.24 11.61 -47.41
C PRO A 44 -19.91 11.66 -46.60
N LEU A 45 -18.82 10.93 -46.89
CA LEU A 45 -18.22 10.32 -48.09
C LEU A 45 -17.30 11.25 -48.93
N PHE A 46 -16.01 11.26 -48.53
CA PHE A 46 -14.79 11.53 -49.32
C PHE A 46 -13.70 10.63 -48.70
N SER A 47 -12.95 9.72 -49.35
CA SER A 47 -12.44 9.57 -50.72
C SER A 47 -11.10 10.28 -51.03
N ILE A 48 -10.01 9.60 -50.65
CA ILE A 48 -8.74 9.38 -51.38
C ILE A 48 -8.03 10.59 -52.03
N SER A 49 -6.84 10.90 -51.51
CA SER A 49 -5.58 11.10 -52.27
C SER A 49 -4.42 11.10 -51.26
N SER A 50 -3.50 10.12 -51.21
CA SER A 50 -2.49 9.65 -52.18
C SER A 50 -1.25 10.53 -52.30
N SER A 51 -0.10 9.83 -52.37
CA SER A 51 1.18 10.22 -53.00
C SER A 51 2.31 10.81 -52.14
N SER A 52 3.29 9.93 -51.91
CA SER A 52 4.72 10.15 -52.24
C SER A 52 5.68 10.75 -51.20
N SER A 53 6.39 9.84 -50.53
CA SER A 53 7.84 9.61 -50.73
C SER A 53 8.74 10.81 -51.07
N VAL A 54 9.58 11.24 -50.10
CA VAL A 54 10.93 11.77 -50.39
C VAL A 54 11.94 11.23 -49.37
N THR A 55 13.13 10.87 -49.86
CA THR A 55 14.25 10.24 -49.15
C THR A 55 15.36 11.25 -48.78
N ARG A 56 16.39 10.74 -48.07
CA ARG A 56 17.73 11.30 -47.70
C ARG A 56 17.84 11.46 -46.16
N ARG A 57 18.80 10.87 -45.45
CA ARG A 57 20.16 10.36 -45.74
C ARG A 57 21.15 11.41 -46.24
N TRP A 58 21.87 12.05 -45.31
CA TRP A 58 23.31 11.77 -45.11
C TRP A 58 23.79 12.30 -43.75
N SER A 59 24.81 11.65 -43.18
CA SER A 59 25.64 12.13 -42.06
C SER A 59 26.65 13.22 -42.48
N ARG A 60 27.30 13.89 -41.52
CA ARG A 60 28.71 14.33 -41.61
C ARG A 60 29.21 14.90 -40.28
N THR A 61 30.38 14.42 -39.87
CA THR A 61 31.29 14.95 -38.83
C THR A 61 32.37 15.82 -39.53
N PRO A 62 33.51 16.23 -38.92
CA PRO A 62 33.85 16.64 -37.54
C PRO A 62 34.55 18.05 -37.52
N SER A 63 35.39 18.31 -36.50
CA SER A 63 36.38 19.41 -36.30
C SER A 63 35.90 20.66 -35.54
N GLY A 64 36.69 21.26 -34.62
CA GLY A 64 38.06 20.89 -34.20
C GLY A 64 38.56 21.51 -32.87
N PHE A 65 39.71 21.00 -32.42
CA PHE A 65 40.63 21.54 -31.40
C PHE A 65 41.61 22.57 -32.08
N PRO A 66 42.61 23.23 -31.43
CA PRO A 66 43.20 22.98 -30.10
C PRO A 66 43.66 24.20 -29.25
N SER A 67 44.24 23.89 -28.08
CA SER A 67 45.37 24.55 -27.38
C SER A 67 45.40 26.06 -27.06
N PHE A 68 45.69 26.36 -25.77
CA PHE A 68 47.03 26.85 -25.40
C PHE A 68 47.39 26.53 -23.93
N CYS A 69 48.69 26.32 -23.65
CA CYS A 69 49.27 26.16 -22.31
C CYS A 69 49.65 27.56 -21.72
N THR A 70 50.24 27.80 -20.54
CA THR A 70 51.31 27.07 -19.81
C THR A 70 51.58 27.71 -18.42
N LEU A 71 52.13 26.93 -17.46
CA LEU A 71 53.10 27.31 -16.38
C LEU A 71 52.75 28.48 -15.39
N SER A 72 52.80 28.33 -14.05
CA SER A 72 54.00 28.00 -13.23
C SER A 72 53.69 27.88 -11.71
N SER A 73 54.46 27.02 -11.01
CA SER A 73 55.08 27.12 -9.65
C SER A 73 54.32 27.77 -8.44
N SER A 74 54.46 27.37 -7.16
CA SER A 74 55.60 26.75 -6.44
C SER A 74 55.22 26.15 -5.05
N SER A 75 55.97 25.14 -4.57
CA SER A 75 56.55 24.97 -3.21
C SER A 75 55.72 25.06 -1.89
N SER A 76 55.71 23.95 -1.10
CA SER A 76 56.06 23.78 0.35
C SER A 76 55.48 24.72 1.46
N SER A 77 55.28 24.37 2.75
CA SER A 77 55.32 23.13 3.57
C SER A 77 54.90 23.40 5.05
N GLU A 78 54.38 22.37 5.77
CA GLU A 78 54.41 22.13 7.25
C GLU A 78 53.66 22.96 8.33
N THR A 79 53.49 22.28 9.49
CA THR A 79 52.99 22.64 10.86
C THR A 79 51.49 22.43 11.14
N VAL A 80 51.01 21.48 11.98
CA VAL A 80 51.27 21.04 13.38
C VAL A 80 50.59 21.92 14.45
N ALA A 81 49.51 21.41 15.07
CA ALA A 81 49.17 21.54 16.52
C ALA A 81 47.84 20.82 16.89
N GLU A 82 47.87 19.85 17.81
CA GLU A 82 46.80 19.68 18.82
C GLU A 82 47.13 20.57 20.04
N PRO A 83 46.19 20.85 20.98
CA PRO A 83 46.28 20.09 22.25
C PRO A 83 44.98 19.90 23.08
N THR A 84 44.97 18.78 23.84
CA THR A 84 44.47 18.58 25.24
C THR A 84 43.01 18.83 25.65
N THR A 85 42.30 17.71 25.82
CA THR A 85 41.69 17.17 27.06
C THR A 85 41.30 18.10 28.24
N ALA A 86 40.03 18.04 28.66
CA ALA A 86 39.61 18.06 30.07
C ALA A 86 38.25 17.37 30.26
N SER A 87 38.10 16.58 31.33
CA SER A 87 36.94 15.76 31.68
C SER A 87 36.00 16.43 32.69
N ASN A 88 34.71 16.10 32.67
CA ASN A 88 33.90 16.07 33.90
C ASN A 88 32.77 15.03 33.83
N ASP A 89 32.46 14.43 34.97
CA ASP A 89 31.55 13.29 35.13
C ASP A 89 30.08 13.68 35.41
N GLY A 90 29.18 12.78 35.01
CA GLY A 90 27.97 12.41 35.76
C GLY A 90 26.82 13.41 35.95
N ASN A 91 25.72 13.18 35.22
CA ASN A 91 24.46 12.70 35.83
C ASN A 91 23.55 12.10 34.75
N GLY A 92 22.73 11.11 35.10
CA GLY A 92 21.84 10.44 34.14
C GLY A 92 20.39 10.90 34.24
N GLU A 93 19.67 10.84 33.12
CA GLU A 93 18.27 10.36 33.04
C GLU A 93 17.90 10.08 31.57
N GLY A 94 17.01 9.11 31.33
CA GLY A 94 16.78 8.54 30.00
C GLY A 94 16.09 9.50 29.01
N THR A 95 16.59 9.56 27.78
CA THR A 95 15.99 10.38 26.70
C THR A 95 15.86 9.61 25.38
N GLU A 96 15.04 8.55 25.35
CA GLU A 96 14.61 7.89 24.10
C GLU A 96 13.33 8.50 23.50
N LYS A 97 12.90 9.68 23.97
CA LYS A 97 11.58 10.27 23.65
C LYS A 97 11.55 11.30 22.52
N ASN A 98 12.69 11.79 22.02
CA ASN A 98 12.70 12.80 20.95
C ASN A 98 12.70 12.22 19.53
N ASP A 99 13.48 11.17 19.26
CA ASP A 99 13.62 10.63 17.90
C ASP A 99 12.35 9.91 17.43
N ASN A 100 11.72 9.15 18.32
CA ASN A 100 10.50 8.39 18.03
C ASN A 100 9.32 9.28 17.59
N ASN A 101 9.15 10.46 18.21
CA ASN A 101 8.05 11.36 17.85
C ASN A 101 8.24 11.96 16.44
N SER A 102 9.48 12.34 16.09
CA SER A 102 9.84 12.81 14.74
C SER A 102 9.64 11.72 13.67
N ALA A 103 9.97 10.46 13.98
CA ALA A 103 9.72 9.33 13.11
C ALA A 103 8.20 9.07 12.91
N LYS A 104 7.39 9.20 13.97
CA LYS A 104 5.93 9.09 13.91
C LYS A 104 5.29 10.17 13.04
N ASP A 105 5.68 11.43 13.22
CA ASP A 105 5.23 12.57 12.40
C ASP A 105 5.58 12.35 10.91
N ALA A 106 6.79 11.86 10.63
CA ALA A 106 7.23 11.54 9.29
C ALA A 106 6.45 10.36 8.68
N ALA A 107 6.18 9.30 9.46
CA ALA A 107 5.38 8.15 9.05
C ALA A 107 3.92 8.54 8.78
N GLY A 108 3.38 9.53 9.50
CA GLY A 108 2.08 10.14 9.24
C GLY A 108 1.95 10.75 7.85
N LEU A 109 3.05 11.05 7.14
CA LEU A 109 3.03 11.51 5.75
C LEU A 109 3.04 10.36 4.72
N LEU A 110 3.38 9.13 5.12
CA LEU A 110 3.35 7.97 4.23
C LEU A 110 1.91 7.53 3.95
N ASP A 111 1.62 7.07 2.74
CA ASP A 111 0.31 6.55 2.36
C ASP A 111 0.35 5.02 2.34
N ILE A 112 0.41 4.45 3.55
CA ILE A 112 0.38 3.00 3.79
C ILE A 112 -1.08 2.58 3.85
N ARG A 113 -1.49 1.63 3.02
CA ARG A 113 -2.88 1.16 2.93
C ARG A 113 -2.99 -0.36 2.95
N VAL A 114 -4.15 -0.84 3.36
CA VAL A 114 -4.60 -2.22 3.11
C VAL A 114 -4.91 -2.37 1.63
N GLY A 115 -4.25 -3.32 0.97
CA GLY A 115 -4.56 -3.74 -0.40
C GLY A 115 -4.92 -5.22 -0.47
N GLN A 116 -5.45 -5.67 -1.61
CA GLN A 116 -5.67 -7.08 -1.93
C GLN A 116 -5.04 -7.41 -3.28
N ILE A 117 -4.24 -8.47 -3.32
CA ILE A 117 -3.65 -8.98 -4.56
C ILE A 117 -4.77 -9.66 -5.36
N VAL A 118 -5.23 -8.99 -6.43
CA VAL A 118 -6.23 -9.51 -7.36
C VAL A 118 -5.62 -10.63 -8.20
N LYS A 119 -4.35 -10.44 -8.61
CA LYS A 119 -3.62 -11.38 -9.47
C LYS A 119 -2.12 -11.16 -9.33
N ALA A 120 -1.35 -12.24 -9.20
CA ALA A 120 0.11 -12.23 -9.25
C ALA A 120 0.66 -13.18 -10.33
N TRP A 121 1.81 -12.88 -10.92
CA TRP A 121 2.53 -13.77 -11.85
C TRP A 121 4.04 -13.49 -11.84
N LYS A 122 4.86 -14.44 -12.31
CA LYS A 122 6.31 -14.25 -12.44
C LYS A 122 6.64 -13.24 -13.55
N HIS A 123 7.62 -12.37 -13.30
CA HIS A 123 8.07 -11.38 -14.28
C HIS A 123 8.81 -12.07 -15.44
N GLU A 124 8.46 -11.73 -16.69
CA GLU A 124 8.99 -12.41 -17.89
C GLU A 124 10.51 -12.21 -18.06
N GLU A 125 11.03 -11.01 -17.81
CA GLU A 125 12.47 -10.69 -17.89
C GLU A 125 13.24 -10.83 -16.56
N ALA A 126 12.66 -11.39 -15.49
CA ALA A 126 13.29 -11.36 -14.16
C ALA A 126 12.87 -12.49 -13.21
N ASP A 127 13.75 -13.48 -13.04
CA ASP A 127 13.48 -14.69 -12.24
C ASP A 127 13.18 -14.43 -10.76
N SER A 128 13.69 -13.33 -10.20
CA SER A 128 13.52 -12.96 -8.78
C SER A 128 12.33 -12.02 -8.51
N LEU A 129 11.56 -11.65 -9.54
CA LEU A 129 10.44 -10.70 -9.41
C LEU A 129 9.09 -11.34 -9.71
N TYR A 130 8.12 -11.01 -8.87
CA TYR A 130 6.70 -11.12 -9.21
C TYR A 130 6.19 -9.77 -9.73
N VAL A 131 5.08 -9.83 -10.46
CA VAL A 131 4.26 -8.69 -10.85
C VAL A 131 2.87 -8.93 -10.27
N GLU A 132 2.34 -7.96 -9.53
CA GLU A 132 1.07 -8.03 -8.84
C GLU A 132 0.11 -6.93 -9.30
N GLU A 133 -1.12 -7.29 -9.64
CA GLU A 133 -2.27 -6.39 -9.69
C GLU A 133 -2.88 -6.31 -8.28
N VAL A 134 -2.77 -5.15 -7.64
CA VAL A 134 -3.18 -4.93 -6.24
C VAL A 134 -4.26 -3.86 -6.16
N ASP A 135 -5.45 -4.23 -5.71
CA ASP A 135 -6.53 -3.30 -5.40
C ASP A 135 -6.26 -2.65 -4.04
N ILE A 136 -6.26 -1.32 -3.99
CA ILE A 136 -6.10 -0.52 -2.77
C ILE A 136 -7.29 0.43 -2.55
N GLY A 137 -8.49 0.05 -3.01
CA GLY A 137 -9.69 0.89 -2.95
C GLY A 137 -9.67 2.05 -3.95
N GLU A 138 -8.90 1.93 -5.03
CA GLU A 138 -8.85 2.88 -6.15
C GLU A 138 -9.67 2.36 -7.34
N PRO A 139 -10.05 3.23 -8.31
CA PRO A 139 -10.87 2.81 -9.46
C PRO A 139 -10.24 1.72 -10.35
N GLU A 140 -8.90 1.62 -10.34
CA GLU A 140 -8.13 0.63 -11.09
C GLU A 140 -7.08 0.01 -10.16
N PRO A 141 -6.90 -1.34 -10.15
CA PRO A 141 -5.81 -1.98 -9.42
C PRO A 141 -4.44 -1.48 -9.88
N ARG A 142 -3.51 -1.33 -8.94
CA ARG A 142 -2.15 -0.88 -9.24
C ARG A 142 -1.26 -2.06 -9.60
N ILE A 143 -0.40 -1.86 -10.60
CA ILE A 143 0.72 -2.75 -10.86
C ILE A 143 1.82 -2.48 -9.82
N ILE A 144 2.20 -3.52 -9.09
CA ILE A 144 3.35 -3.56 -8.20
C ILE A 144 4.30 -4.65 -8.72
N CYS A 145 5.57 -4.57 -8.34
CA CYS A 145 6.53 -5.65 -8.56
C CYS A 145 7.29 -5.92 -7.26
N SER A 146 7.23 -7.14 -6.74
CA SER A 146 7.90 -7.54 -5.50
C SER A 146 9.06 -8.51 -5.75
N GLY A 147 10.05 -8.49 -4.85
CA GLY A 147 11.22 -9.38 -4.88
C GLY A 147 10.99 -10.74 -4.19
N LEU A 148 9.76 -11.25 -4.18
CA LEU A 148 9.35 -12.32 -3.26
C LEU A 148 9.51 -13.75 -3.80
N VAL A 149 9.97 -13.94 -5.05
CA VAL A 149 9.98 -15.28 -5.72
C VAL A 149 10.77 -16.35 -4.97
N ASN A 150 11.80 -15.97 -4.23
CA ASN A 150 12.64 -16.90 -3.46
C ASN A 150 12.10 -17.18 -2.05
N TYR A 151 11.09 -16.45 -1.58
CA TYR A 151 10.64 -16.45 -0.18
C TYR A 151 9.17 -16.88 -0.04
N VAL A 152 8.28 -16.35 -0.90
CA VAL A 152 6.84 -16.60 -0.83
C VAL A 152 6.37 -17.29 -2.11
N PRO A 153 5.74 -18.47 -2.06
CA PRO A 153 5.22 -19.13 -3.25
C PRO A 153 4.01 -18.37 -3.81
N LEU A 154 3.86 -18.36 -5.13
CA LEU A 154 2.82 -17.62 -5.85
C LEU A 154 1.39 -17.89 -5.33
N GLU A 155 1.10 -19.12 -4.90
CA GLU A 155 -0.19 -19.55 -4.34
C GLU A 155 -0.55 -18.82 -3.04
N GLN A 156 0.43 -18.41 -2.25
CA GLN A 156 0.23 -17.62 -1.03
C GLN A 156 0.05 -16.12 -1.31
N LEU A 157 0.26 -15.65 -2.54
CA LEU A 157 0.02 -14.26 -2.93
C LEU A 157 -1.41 -14.04 -3.45
N GLN A 158 -1.97 -14.99 -4.22
CA GLN A 158 -3.27 -14.81 -4.88
C GLN A 158 -4.40 -14.55 -3.87
N GLY A 159 -5.16 -13.47 -4.07
CA GLY A 159 -6.33 -13.13 -3.28
C GLY A 159 -6.04 -12.67 -1.85
N LYS A 160 -4.78 -12.62 -1.39
CA LYS A 160 -4.44 -12.18 -0.03
C LYS A 160 -4.54 -10.68 0.13
N LYS A 161 -4.97 -10.26 1.32
CA LYS A 161 -4.80 -8.89 1.79
C LYS A 161 -3.35 -8.67 2.22
N VAL A 162 -2.78 -7.53 1.86
CA VAL A 162 -1.38 -7.16 2.10
C VAL A 162 -1.29 -5.68 2.44
N ILE A 163 -0.18 -5.26 3.05
CA ILE A 163 0.08 -3.84 3.29
C ILE A 163 0.90 -3.23 2.15
N VAL A 164 0.45 -2.07 1.66
CA VAL A 164 1.00 -1.41 0.48
C VAL A 164 1.40 0.03 0.81
N LEU A 165 2.66 0.38 0.58
CA LEU A 165 3.08 1.78 0.54
C LEU A 165 2.81 2.37 -0.85
N SER A 166 1.88 3.32 -0.93
CA SER A 166 1.24 3.76 -2.18
C SER A 166 1.64 5.15 -2.67
N ASN A 167 2.27 6.01 -1.85
CA ASN A 167 2.72 7.35 -2.27
C ASN A 167 4.21 7.45 -2.61
N LEU A 168 4.89 6.33 -2.86
CA LEU A 168 6.21 6.34 -3.49
C LEU A 168 6.11 6.79 -4.96
N LYS A 169 7.21 7.35 -5.47
CA LYS A 169 7.34 7.66 -6.90
C LYS A 169 7.46 6.34 -7.68
N PRO A 170 6.65 6.11 -8.73
CA PRO A 170 6.71 4.87 -9.50
C PRO A 170 8.09 4.56 -10.06
N ARG A 171 8.51 3.29 -9.97
CA ARG A 171 9.82 2.80 -10.39
C ARG A 171 9.67 1.80 -11.53
N ASN A 172 10.47 1.96 -12.58
CA ASN A 172 10.57 0.94 -13.62
C ASN A 172 11.50 -0.19 -13.15
N MET A 173 10.99 -1.41 -13.18
CA MET A 173 11.70 -2.65 -12.86
C MET A 173 11.57 -3.56 -14.09
N ARG A 174 12.67 -3.69 -14.85
CA ARG A 174 12.78 -4.59 -16.01
C ARG A 174 11.63 -4.42 -17.04
N GLY A 175 11.28 -3.16 -17.33
CA GLY A 175 10.24 -2.79 -18.28
C GLY A 175 8.89 -2.50 -17.62
N VAL A 176 8.56 -3.17 -16.51
CA VAL A 176 7.29 -2.98 -15.79
C VAL A 176 7.39 -1.81 -14.82
N LYS A 177 6.35 -0.95 -14.81
CA LYS A 177 6.28 0.22 -13.92
C LYS A 177 5.54 -0.15 -12.63
N SER A 178 6.30 -0.40 -11.57
CA SER A 178 5.75 -0.58 -10.21
C SER A 178 5.29 0.76 -9.64
N CYS A 179 4.04 0.81 -9.18
CA CYS A 179 3.32 1.97 -8.65
C CYS A 179 3.01 1.84 -7.14
N GLY A 180 3.82 1.08 -6.42
CA GLY A 180 3.75 0.89 -4.97
C GLY A 180 4.87 -0.03 -4.48
N MET A 181 4.80 -0.41 -3.22
CA MET A 181 5.69 -1.40 -2.60
C MET A 181 4.87 -2.23 -1.60
N LEU A 182 4.99 -3.56 -1.66
CA LEU A 182 4.41 -4.44 -0.64
C LEU A 182 5.32 -4.42 0.58
N MET A 183 4.73 -4.27 1.76
CA MET A 183 5.48 -4.29 3.02
C MET A 183 5.76 -5.71 3.48
N ALA A 184 7.01 -6.00 3.80
CA ALA A 184 7.45 -7.29 4.30
C ALA A 184 8.32 -7.14 5.56
N ALA A 185 8.20 -8.09 6.48
CA ALA A 185 9.19 -8.33 7.52
C ALA A 185 10.34 -9.15 6.94
N SER A 186 11.57 -8.85 7.36
CA SER A 186 12.77 -9.59 6.97
C SER A 186 13.73 -9.72 8.14
N ASP A 187 14.34 -10.90 8.28
CA ASP A 187 15.31 -11.12 9.34
C ASP A 187 16.57 -10.26 9.17
N ALA A 188 17.40 -10.18 10.22
CA ALA A 188 18.59 -9.32 10.24
C ALA A 188 19.66 -9.70 9.18
N LYS A 189 19.53 -10.83 8.50
CA LYS A 189 20.42 -11.28 7.43
C LYS A 189 19.78 -11.19 6.04
N HIS A 190 18.48 -10.90 5.98
CA HIS A 190 17.61 -11.07 4.80
C HIS A 190 17.66 -12.50 4.20
N GLU A 191 17.80 -13.52 5.06
CA GLU A 191 17.67 -14.94 4.66
C GLU A 191 16.19 -15.34 4.55
N ASN A 192 15.34 -14.81 5.43
CA ASN A 192 13.89 -15.05 5.45
C ASN A 192 13.12 -13.72 5.29
N VAL A 193 12.06 -13.74 4.48
CA VAL A 193 11.17 -12.60 4.20
C VAL A 193 9.72 -13.06 4.21
N GLU A 194 8.87 -12.39 4.99
CA GLU A 194 7.44 -12.65 5.12
C GLU A 194 6.63 -11.39 4.85
N LEU A 195 5.48 -11.50 4.18
CA LEU A 195 4.58 -10.36 3.99
C LEU A 195 3.94 -9.91 5.31
N LEU A 196 3.66 -8.61 5.41
CA LEU A 196 2.77 -8.07 6.45
C LEU A 196 1.31 -8.28 6.04
N PHE A 197 0.57 -8.96 6.90
CA PHE A 197 -0.86 -9.22 6.74
C PHE A 197 -1.69 -8.33 7.69
N PRO A 198 -2.72 -7.64 7.18
CA PRO A 198 -3.75 -7.06 8.03
C PRO A 198 -4.67 -8.17 8.59
N PRO A 199 -5.45 -7.87 9.64
CA PRO A 199 -6.53 -8.77 10.09
C PRO A 199 -7.56 -9.00 8.99
N GLU A 200 -8.24 -10.16 9.02
CA GLU A 200 -9.11 -10.60 7.92
C GLU A 200 -10.27 -9.63 7.65
N ASP A 201 -10.79 -8.96 8.68
CA ASP A 201 -11.89 -7.98 8.58
C ASP A 201 -11.44 -6.58 8.11
N ALA A 202 -10.15 -6.35 7.85
CA ALA A 202 -9.64 -5.02 7.45
C ALA A 202 -10.24 -4.53 6.12
N ILE A 203 -10.57 -3.25 6.05
CA ILE A 203 -11.25 -2.63 4.90
C ILE A 203 -10.24 -2.36 3.77
N LEU A 204 -10.59 -2.70 2.54
CA LEU A 204 -9.72 -2.44 1.38
C LEU A 204 -9.56 -0.93 1.15
N GLY A 205 -8.33 -0.49 0.92
CA GLY A 205 -7.97 0.92 0.80
C GLY A 205 -7.98 1.70 2.12
N GLU A 206 -8.23 1.06 3.26
CA GLU A 206 -8.06 1.73 4.55
C GLU A 206 -6.60 2.15 4.73
N ARG A 207 -6.42 3.43 5.11
CA ARG A 207 -5.12 3.98 5.45
C ARG A 207 -4.74 3.55 6.87
N ILE A 208 -3.52 3.04 6.99
CA ILE A 208 -2.93 2.59 8.23
C ILE A 208 -2.38 3.77 9.03
N TRP A 209 -2.53 3.69 10.34
CA TRP A 209 -1.95 4.63 11.29
C TRP A 209 -1.10 3.88 12.33
N PHE A 210 -0.35 4.64 13.12
CA PHE A 210 0.55 4.14 14.16
C PHE A 210 0.11 4.72 15.51
N GLY A 211 -0.09 3.88 16.53
CA GLY A 211 -0.39 4.34 17.90
C GLY A 211 -1.71 3.80 18.46
N SER A 212 -2.47 4.65 19.19
CA SER A 212 -3.81 4.30 19.71
C SER A 212 -4.91 4.44 18.65
N GLU A 213 -6.12 4.00 18.95
CA GLU A 213 -7.26 4.08 18.03
C GLU A 213 -7.73 5.53 17.80
N ASP A 214 -7.65 6.38 18.82
CA ASP A 214 -8.03 7.80 18.81
C ASP A 214 -7.15 8.67 17.88
N GLU A 215 -5.97 8.17 17.51
CA GLU A 215 -5.05 8.87 16.61
C GLU A 215 -5.45 8.77 15.13
N LYS A 216 -6.36 7.86 14.78
CA LYS A 216 -6.81 7.62 13.40
C LYS A 216 -7.30 8.90 12.71
N ASP A 217 -8.17 9.64 13.38
CA ASP A 217 -8.78 10.87 12.83
C ASP A 217 -7.83 12.08 12.87
N ASN A 218 -6.72 11.96 13.61
CA ASN A 218 -5.70 13.01 13.77
C ASN A 218 -4.50 12.85 12.81
N GLN A 219 -4.50 11.80 11.97
CA GLN A 219 -3.40 11.54 11.05
C GLN A 219 -3.27 12.66 9.98
N PRO A 220 -2.08 13.24 9.75
CA PRO A 220 -1.90 14.27 8.73
C PRO A 220 -2.15 13.70 7.32
N ALA A 221 -2.57 14.57 6.40
CA ALA A 221 -2.84 14.19 5.02
C ALA A 221 -1.61 13.54 4.35
N ALA A 222 -1.85 12.51 3.53
CA ALA A 222 -0.81 11.80 2.80
C ALA A 222 0.07 12.75 1.96
N GLY A 223 1.38 12.60 2.11
CA GLY A 223 2.36 13.40 1.36
C GLY A 223 2.36 13.05 -0.13
N THR A 224 2.58 14.05 -0.98
CA THR A 224 2.73 13.83 -2.43
C THR A 224 4.01 13.05 -2.75
N PRO A 225 4.08 12.24 -3.83
CA PRO A 225 5.27 11.46 -4.16
C PRO A 225 6.57 12.27 -4.30
N ASN A 226 6.46 13.54 -4.72
CA ASN A 226 7.59 14.45 -4.80
C ASN A 226 8.08 14.90 -3.40
N GLN A 227 7.19 15.07 -2.43
CA GLN A 227 7.57 15.38 -1.05
C GLN A 227 8.24 14.18 -0.38
N ILE A 228 7.68 12.97 -0.54
CA ILE A 228 8.24 11.72 0.00
C ILE A 228 9.66 11.50 -0.53
N GLN A 229 9.87 11.57 -1.84
CA GLN A 229 11.19 11.42 -2.46
C GLN A 229 12.16 12.54 -2.08
N LYS A 230 11.74 13.82 -2.11
CA LYS A 230 12.66 14.95 -1.86
C LYS A 230 13.14 15.01 -0.40
N LYS A 231 12.28 14.66 0.55
CA LYS A 231 12.61 14.66 1.98
C LYS A 231 13.17 13.32 2.47
N LYS A 232 13.22 12.28 1.63
CA LYS A 232 13.62 10.91 2.02
C LYS A 232 12.85 10.39 3.25
N ILE A 233 11.52 10.58 3.22
CA ILE A 233 10.66 10.24 4.35
C ILE A 233 10.71 8.74 4.63
N TRP A 234 10.66 7.91 3.58
CA TRP A 234 10.74 6.46 3.74
C TRP A 234 12.04 6.04 4.40
N GLU A 235 13.18 6.54 3.94
CA GLU A 235 14.51 6.21 4.46
C GLU A 235 14.74 6.71 5.89
N THR A 236 13.96 7.71 6.34
CA THR A 236 13.96 8.22 7.72
C THR A 236 13.09 7.36 8.64
N VAL A 237 11.96 6.85 8.13
CA VAL A 237 10.98 6.06 8.90
C VAL A 237 11.38 4.58 8.98
N GLN A 238 11.90 4.01 7.89
CA GLN A 238 12.21 2.58 7.75
C GLN A 238 13.05 1.99 8.91
N PRO A 239 14.12 2.64 9.42
CA PRO A 239 14.93 2.07 10.52
C PRO A 239 14.17 1.85 11.83
N HIS A 240 13.04 2.54 12.01
CA HIS A 240 12.17 2.46 13.18
C HIS A 240 11.02 1.45 12.99
N LEU A 241 10.77 0.95 11.77
CA LEU A 241 9.73 -0.04 11.48
C LEU A 241 10.26 -1.46 11.73
N LYS A 242 9.70 -2.12 12.75
CA LYS A 242 10.08 -3.49 13.14
C LYS A 242 8.88 -4.31 13.59
N THR A 243 9.03 -5.63 13.63
CA THR A 243 8.07 -6.51 14.31
C THR A 243 8.45 -6.71 15.78
N ASP A 244 7.47 -6.96 16.65
CA ASP A 244 7.69 -7.29 18.06
C ASP A 244 7.90 -8.81 18.29
N ASP A 245 7.97 -9.22 19.56
CA ASP A 245 8.01 -10.64 19.96
C ASP A 245 6.71 -11.41 19.63
N SER A 246 5.63 -10.72 19.29
CA SER A 246 4.32 -11.25 18.89
C SER A 246 4.10 -11.24 17.38
N CYS A 247 5.15 -10.92 16.59
CA CYS A 247 5.12 -10.75 15.13
C CYS A 247 4.30 -9.53 14.63
N VAL A 248 3.84 -8.65 15.53
CA VAL A 248 3.07 -7.43 15.25
C VAL A 248 3.99 -6.33 14.73
N ALA A 249 3.58 -5.66 13.65
CA ALA A 249 4.34 -4.54 13.08
C ALA A 249 4.18 -3.27 13.94
N MET A 250 5.31 -2.60 14.21
CA MET A 250 5.39 -1.38 15.02
C MET A 250 6.36 -0.36 14.41
N LEU A 251 6.14 0.91 14.75
CA LEU A 251 7.05 2.02 14.51
C LEU A 251 7.59 2.50 15.86
N GLY A 252 8.80 2.08 16.22
CA GLY A 252 9.34 2.30 17.57
C GLY A 252 8.48 1.60 18.63
N VAL A 253 7.61 2.36 19.31
CA VAL A 253 6.64 1.87 20.31
C VAL A 253 5.19 1.85 19.80
N ASP A 254 4.92 2.44 18.63
CA ASP A 254 3.57 2.63 18.10
C ASP A 254 3.15 1.48 17.19
N ILE A 255 2.10 0.75 17.56
CA ILE A 255 1.59 -0.40 16.79
C ILE A 255 0.99 0.08 15.45
N MET A 256 1.30 -0.63 14.37
CA MET A 256 0.68 -0.45 13.05
C MET A 256 -0.75 -1.02 13.06
N ARG A 257 -1.76 -0.16 12.84
CA ARG A 257 -3.19 -0.50 13.01
C ARG A 257 -4.06 -0.27 11.77
N THR A 258 -5.12 -1.06 11.72
CA THR A 258 -6.32 -0.94 10.87
C THR A 258 -7.56 -0.89 11.76
N SER A 259 -8.74 -0.54 11.21
CA SER A 259 -10.02 -0.58 11.96
C SER A 259 -10.36 -1.94 12.57
N ALA A 260 -9.85 -3.01 11.99
CA ALA A 260 -10.09 -4.39 12.44
C ALA A 260 -9.00 -4.94 13.39
N GLY A 261 -7.94 -4.17 13.67
CA GLY A 261 -6.85 -4.59 14.56
C GLY A 261 -5.45 -4.31 14.01
N SER A 262 -4.44 -4.90 14.68
CA SER A 262 -3.02 -4.73 14.37
C SER A 262 -2.55 -5.54 13.16
N VAL A 263 -1.62 -4.99 12.40
CA VAL A 263 -0.91 -5.67 11.30
C VAL A 263 0.18 -6.59 11.87
N ALA A 264 0.35 -7.79 11.32
CA ALA A 264 1.38 -8.74 11.75
C ALA A 264 2.01 -9.51 10.58
N CYS A 265 3.20 -10.06 10.78
CA CYS A 265 3.78 -11.11 9.92
C CYS A 265 3.48 -12.50 10.50
N GLN A 266 3.97 -13.57 9.87
CA GLN A 266 3.58 -14.94 10.20
C GLN A 266 4.43 -15.54 11.33
N SER A 267 5.74 -15.33 11.33
CA SER A 267 6.68 -15.89 12.31
C SER A 267 7.91 -15.02 12.64
N LEU A 268 8.22 -14.01 11.82
CA LEU A 268 9.42 -13.19 11.98
C LEU A 268 9.31 -12.17 13.14
N LYS A 269 9.92 -12.50 14.28
CA LYS A 269 10.02 -11.63 15.48
C LYS A 269 11.23 -10.70 15.43
N ASN A 270 11.10 -9.49 15.98
CA ASN A 270 12.19 -8.49 16.04
C ASN A 270 12.85 -8.21 14.68
N ALA A 271 12.07 -8.37 13.61
CA ALA A 271 12.52 -8.31 12.22
C ALA A 271 12.41 -6.88 11.67
N ASN A 272 13.25 -6.55 10.68
CA ASN A 272 13.20 -5.26 10.02
C ASN A 272 12.08 -5.25 8.97
N ILE A 273 11.30 -4.17 8.92
CA ILE A 273 10.27 -4.00 7.89
C ILE A 273 10.84 -3.23 6.69
N SER A 274 10.54 -3.70 5.48
CA SER A 274 10.99 -3.15 4.20
C SER A 274 9.88 -3.09 3.17
#